data_AF-A0A8K0EII2-F1
#
_entry.id   AF-A0A8K0EII2-F1
#
_cell.length_a   1.000
_cell.length_b   1.000
_cell.length_c   1.000
_cell.angle_alpha   90.00
_cell.angle_beta   90.00
_cell.angle_gamma   90.00
#
_symmetry.space_group_name_H-M   'P 1'
#
loop_
_entity.id
_entity.type
_entity.pdbx_description
1 polymer ?
#
loop_
_entity_poly.entity_id
_entity_poly.type
_entity_poly.pdbx_seq_one_letter_code
_entity_poly.pdbx_strand_id
1 'polypeptide(L)'
;MALDQKPYSDKDRFICIYPAYINSRRTLPQGRRIPQEKGVDNPTATEIKDVLQAGGFNIVLENKAYAKELFHRDPNLRGRIRVQLKNDDGSPINEKFPNRKSVYLYVAETIPKLKTRVHASGGASSQQGGDKGKKGKKKGKR
;
A
#
# COMPACT_ATOMS: atom_id res chain seq x y z
N MET A 1 -11.60 18.58 21.20
CA MET A 1 -12.80 18.64 20.34
C MET A 1 -13.02 17.27 19.72
N ALA A 2 -14.26 16.81 19.68
CA ALA A 2 -14.59 15.54 19.04
C ALA A 2 -14.37 15.62 17.52
N LEU A 3 -14.05 14.49 16.88
CA LEU A 3 -13.70 14.44 15.45
C LEU A 3 -14.87 14.83 14.54
N ASP A 4 -16.11 14.66 15.00
CA ASP A 4 -17.33 15.01 14.27
C ASP A 4 -17.51 16.53 14.10
N GLN A 5 -17.05 17.32 15.07
CA GLN A 5 -17.13 18.78 15.06
C GLN A 5 -16.06 19.47 14.20
N LYS A 6 -15.04 18.74 13.75
CA LYS A 6 -13.99 19.26 12.88
C LYS A 6 -14.47 19.31 11.41
N PRO A 7 -14.04 20.31 10.62
CA PRO A 7 -14.32 20.35 9.19
C PRO A 7 -13.70 19.13 8.47
N TYR A 8 -14.26 18.73 7.33
CA TYR A 8 -13.73 17.60 6.55
C TYR A 8 -12.36 17.92 5.90
N SER A 9 -12.01 19.19 5.78
CA SER A 9 -10.72 19.72 5.40
C SER A 9 -9.64 19.54 6.49
N ASP A 10 -10.02 19.25 7.73
CA ASP A 10 -9.07 18.88 8.79
C ASP A 10 -8.40 17.54 8.45
N LYS A 11 -7.06 17.53 8.52
CA LYS A 11 -6.23 16.34 8.26
C LYS A 11 -6.59 15.17 9.18
N ASP A 12 -7.17 15.41 10.36
CA ASP A 12 -7.66 14.39 11.29
C ASP A 12 -8.95 13.69 10.82
N ARG A 13 -9.68 14.30 9.88
CA ARG A 13 -10.89 13.77 9.26
C ARG A 13 -10.65 12.99 7.97
N PHE A 14 -9.44 13.09 7.42
CA PHE A 14 -9.06 12.37 6.20
C PHE A 14 -9.19 10.85 6.37
N ILE A 15 -9.37 10.14 5.26
CA ILE A 15 -9.40 8.67 5.30
C ILE A 15 -7.98 8.12 5.40
N CYS A 16 -7.81 6.93 5.99
CA CYS A 16 -6.52 6.24 6.04
C CYS A 16 -6.41 5.22 4.91
N ILE A 17 -5.24 5.18 4.26
CA ILE A 17 -4.86 4.14 3.33
C ILE A 17 -3.51 3.59 3.78
N TYR A 18 -3.45 2.27 4.00
CA TYR A 18 -2.21 1.54 4.21
C TYR A 18 -1.92 0.65 3.01
N PRO A 19 -0.65 0.37 2.69
CA PRO A 19 -0.31 -0.51 1.57
C PRO A 19 -0.96 -1.90 1.64
N ALA A 20 -1.12 -2.44 2.86
CA ALA A 20 -1.79 -3.71 3.10
C ALA A 20 -3.23 -3.79 2.57
N TYR A 21 -3.92 -2.65 2.39
CA TYR A 21 -5.33 -2.64 1.96
C TYR A 21 -5.51 -3.06 0.50
N ILE A 22 -4.52 -2.77 -0.35
CA ILE A 22 -4.55 -3.07 -1.79
C ILE A 22 -3.58 -4.19 -2.17
N ASN A 23 -2.82 -4.73 -1.21
CA ASN A 23 -1.87 -5.80 -1.45
C ASN A 23 -2.58 -7.14 -1.76
N SER A 24 -2.32 -7.70 -2.94
CA SER A 24 -2.91 -8.98 -3.40
C SER A 24 -2.41 -10.19 -2.61
N ARG A 25 -1.19 -10.13 -2.05
CA ARG A 25 -0.57 -11.20 -1.24
C ARG A 25 -1.15 -11.30 0.17
N ARG A 26 -1.92 -10.29 0.61
CA ARG A 26 -2.58 -10.29 1.92
C ARG A 26 -3.98 -10.86 1.82
N THR A 27 -4.40 -11.61 2.83
CA THR A 27 -5.79 -12.06 2.96
C THR A 27 -6.69 -10.97 3.56
N LEU A 28 -8.02 -11.16 3.52
CA LEU A 28 -8.97 -10.23 4.15
C LEU A 28 -8.71 -10.07 5.67
N PRO A 29 -8.48 -11.15 6.46
CA PRO A 29 -8.12 -11.03 7.87
C PRO A 29 -6.82 -10.25 8.10
N GLN A 30 -5.84 -10.39 7.20
CA GLN A 30 -4.55 -9.71 7.25
C GLN A 30 -4.64 -8.22 6.86
N GLY A 31 -5.79 -7.75 6.37
CA GLY A 31 -6.05 -6.33 6.16
C GLY A 31 -6.40 -5.92 4.73
N ARG A 32 -6.38 -6.85 3.76
CA ARG A 32 -6.82 -6.55 2.39
C ARG A 32 -8.26 -6.04 2.40
N ARG A 33 -8.56 -5.00 1.62
CA ARG A 33 -9.88 -4.34 1.54
C ARG A 33 -10.54 -4.43 0.17
N ILE A 34 -9.83 -4.95 -0.83
CA ILE A 34 -10.31 -5.14 -2.20
C ILE A 34 -10.25 -6.62 -2.62
N PRO A 35 -10.95 -7.03 -3.70
CA PRO A 35 -10.81 -8.37 -4.27
C PRO A 35 -9.35 -8.65 -4.65
N GLN A 36 -8.91 -9.89 -4.48
CA GLN A 36 -7.52 -10.29 -4.72
C GLN A 36 -7.07 -10.02 -6.16
N GLU A 37 -7.94 -10.29 -7.13
CA GLU A 37 -7.70 -10.09 -8.57
C GLU A 37 -7.43 -8.62 -8.94
N LYS A 38 -7.98 -7.69 -8.17
CA LYS A 38 -7.77 -6.25 -8.36
C LYS A 38 -6.62 -5.70 -7.51
N GLY A 39 -6.02 -6.54 -6.68
CA GLY A 39 -4.91 -6.16 -5.82
C GLY A 39 -3.60 -6.03 -6.58
N VAL A 40 -2.68 -5.26 -6.01
CA VAL A 40 -1.33 -5.08 -6.53
C VAL A 40 -0.36 -5.92 -5.73
N ASP A 41 0.65 -6.49 -6.38
CA ASP A 41 1.72 -7.18 -5.67
C ASP A 41 2.64 -6.19 -4.95
N ASN A 42 2.78 -6.37 -3.62
CA ASN A 42 3.67 -5.60 -2.75
C ASN A 42 3.71 -4.09 -3.06
N PRO A 43 2.57 -3.39 -2.93
CA PRO A 43 2.50 -1.94 -3.07
C PRO A 43 3.27 -1.27 -1.92
N THR A 44 3.87 -0.11 -2.19
CA THR A 44 4.54 0.73 -1.18
C THR A 44 3.75 2.00 -0.90
N ALA A 45 3.98 2.63 0.25
CA ALA A 45 3.30 3.88 0.59
C ALA A 45 3.67 5.03 -0.37
N THR A 46 4.89 5.02 -0.90
CA THR A 46 5.38 5.99 -1.88
C THR A 46 4.62 5.88 -3.20
N GLU A 47 4.41 4.67 -3.72
CA GLU A 47 3.65 4.48 -4.96
C GLU A 47 2.19 4.93 -4.82
N ILE A 48 1.57 4.63 -3.68
CA ILE A 48 0.21 5.08 -3.37
C ILE A 48 0.16 6.62 -3.34
N LYS A 49 1.16 7.25 -2.70
CA LYS A 49 1.30 8.71 -2.68
C LYS A 49 1.42 9.27 -4.09
N ASP A 50 2.33 8.75 -4.90
CA ASP A 50 2.60 9.28 -6.26
C ASP A 50 1.36 9.18 -7.16
N VAL A 51 0.65 8.05 -7.10
CA VAL A 51 -0.62 7.86 -7.84
C VAL A 51 -1.69 8.84 -7.39
N LEU A 52 -1.85 9.04 -6.08
CA LEU A 52 -2.86 9.96 -5.56
C LEU A 52 -2.50 11.42 -5.84
N GLN A 53 -1.22 11.79 -5.79
CA GLN A 53 -0.77 13.14 -6.17
C GLN A 53 -1.02 13.39 -7.65
N ALA A 54 -0.67 12.44 -8.52
CA ALA A 54 -0.95 12.54 -9.96
C ALA A 54 -2.45 12.60 -10.26
N GLY A 55 -3.28 11.95 -9.45
CA GLY A 55 -4.74 12.02 -9.53
C GLY A 55 -5.36 13.31 -8.97
N GLY A 56 -4.54 14.25 -8.46
CA GLY A 56 -5.01 15.53 -7.93
C GLY A 56 -5.66 15.47 -6.55
N PHE A 57 -5.43 14.40 -5.78
CA PHE A 57 -5.97 14.28 -4.43
C PHE A 57 -5.17 15.10 -3.41
N ASN A 58 -5.86 15.68 -2.43
CA ASN A 58 -5.22 16.26 -1.26
C ASN A 58 -4.82 15.14 -0.28
N ILE A 59 -3.51 15.00 -0.05
CA ILE A 59 -2.97 13.89 0.74
C ILE A 59 -1.92 14.33 1.78
N VAL A 60 -1.76 13.52 2.82
CA VAL A 60 -0.67 13.62 3.80
C VAL A 60 -0.04 12.25 4.00
N LEU A 61 1.28 12.17 3.88
CA LEU A 61 2.03 10.96 4.19
C LEU A 61 2.50 10.99 5.65
N GLU A 62 2.24 9.92 6.38
CA GLU A 62 2.65 9.76 7.77
C GLU A 62 3.52 8.51 7.96
N ASN A 63 4.53 8.61 8.83
CA ASN A 63 5.42 7.50 9.15
C ASN A 63 4.81 6.52 10.19
N LYS A 64 3.65 5.93 9.87
CA LYS A 64 2.90 5.00 10.73
C LYS A 64 2.89 3.59 10.12
N ALA A 65 3.01 2.57 10.96
CA ALA A 65 2.87 1.17 10.56
C ALA A 65 1.42 0.71 10.75
N TYR A 66 0.95 -0.19 9.88
CA TYR A 66 -0.34 -0.83 10.06
C TYR A 66 -0.28 -1.83 11.23
N ALA A 67 -1.32 -1.87 12.06
CA ALA A 67 -1.33 -2.68 13.28
C ALA A 67 -1.20 -4.20 13.04
N LYS A 68 -1.66 -4.70 11.89
CA LYS A 68 -1.54 -6.13 11.52
C LYS A 68 -0.32 -6.44 10.67
N GLU A 69 0.56 -5.46 10.44
CA GLU A 69 1.82 -5.71 9.76
C GLU A 69 2.76 -6.45 10.71
N LEU A 70 3.47 -7.49 10.26
CA LEU A 70 4.40 -8.21 11.16
C LEU A 70 5.78 -7.54 11.17
N PHE A 71 6.17 -6.95 10.05
CA PHE A 71 7.47 -6.32 9.86
C PHE A 71 7.38 -4.80 9.98
N HIS A 72 6.90 -4.29 11.11
CA HIS A 72 6.69 -2.84 11.32
C HIS A 72 7.94 -1.96 11.15
N ARG A 73 9.13 -2.56 11.21
CA ARG A 73 10.42 -1.87 11.03
C ARG A 73 10.84 -1.76 9.56
N ASP A 74 10.22 -2.53 8.67
CA ASP A 74 10.52 -2.49 7.24
C ASP A 74 10.06 -1.14 6.66
N PRO A 75 10.98 -0.31 6.13
CA PRO A 75 10.64 0.97 5.51
C PRO A 75 9.65 0.84 4.35
N ASN A 76 9.65 -0.28 3.63
CA ASN A 76 8.80 -0.48 2.45
C ASN A 76 7.34 -0.75 2.81
N LEU A 77 7.09 -1.33 3.98
CA LEU A 77 5.76 -1.68 4.48
C LEU A 77 5.18 -0.60 5.39
N ARG A 78 6.02 0.33 5.83
CA ARG A 78 5.63 1.46 6.67
C ARG A 78 5.10 2.62 5.83
N GLY A 79 4.12 3.32 6.36
CA GLY A 79 3.51 4.48 5.73
C GLY A 79 1.99 4.42 5.78
N ARG A 80 1.40 5.54 6.20
CA ARG A 80 -0.04 5.77 6.16
C ARG A 80 -0.31 7.01 5.32
N ILE A 81 -1.15 6.84 4.31
CA ILE A 81 -1.59 7.95 3.48
C ILE A 81 -2.94 8.41 4.00
N ARG A 82 -3.05 9.69 4.31
CA ARG A 82 -4.28 10.37 4.65
C ARG A 82 -4.81 11.05 3.39
N VAL A 83 -6.08 10.86 3.05
CA VAL A 83 -6.69 11.45 1.85
C VAL A 83 -7.98 12.19 2.19
N GLN A 84 -8.13 13.41 1.68
CA GLN A 84 -9.40 14.13 1.75
C GLN A 84 -10.37 13.57 0.71
N LEU A 85 -11.56 13.15 1.13
CA LEU A 85 -12.62 12.72 0.20
C LEU A 85 -13.74 13.73 0.05
N LYS A 86 -13.95 14.57 1.07
CA LYS A 86 -15.12 15.44 1.17
C LYS A 86 -14.70 16.88 1.39
N ASN A 87 -15.48 17.78 0.82
CA ASN A 87 -15.48 19.19 1.16
C ASN A 87 -16.14 19.40 2.53
N ASP A 88 -16.03 20.60 3.09
CA ASP A 88 -16.56 20.92 4.41
C ASP A 88 -18.09 20.91 4.48
N ASP A 89 -18.75 21.11 3.33
CA ASP A 89 -20.20 20.91 3.15
C ASP A 89 -20.62 19.43 3.11
N GLY A 90 -19.67 18.50 3.11
CA GLY A 90 -19.90 17.05 3.08
C GLY A 90 -20.03 16.45 1.68
N SER A 91 -20.02 17.26 0.62
CA SER A 91 -19.99 16.80 -0.77
C SER A 91 -18.67 16.10 -1.10
N PRO A 92 -18.65 15.11 -2.02
CA PRO A 92 -17.39 14.49 -2.47
C PRO A 92 -16.56 15.50 -3.27
N ILE A 93 -15.24 15.55 -3.02
CA ILE A 93 -14.31 16.41 -3.77
C ILE A 93 -14.30 16.04 -5.26
N ASN A 94 -14.42 14.74 -5.53
CA ASN A 94 -14.48 14.20 -6.88
C ASN A 94 -15.58 13.14 -6.94
N GLU A 95 -16.58 13.38 -7.79
CA GLU A 95 -17.73 12.48 -7.96
C GLU A 95 -17.35 11.07 -8.42
N LYS A 96 -16.19 10.91 -9.08
CA LYS A 96 -15.64 9.60 -9.46
C LYS A 96 -15.20 8.78 -8.24
N PHE A 97 -14.95 9.46 -7.11
CA PHE A 97 -14.40 8.87 -5.90
C PHE A 97 -15.25 9.18 -4.66
N PRO A 98 -16.55 8.79 -4.64
CA PRO A 98 -17.46 9.16 -3.56
C PRO A 98 -17.18 8.41 -2.25
N ASN A 99 -16.42 7.31 -2.29
CA ASN A 99 -16.16 6.47 -1.13
C ASN A 99 -14.71 5.97 -1.08
N ARG A 100 -14.34 5.35 0.05
CA ARG A 100 -12.99 4.81 0.26
C ARG A 100 -12.64 3.72 -0.75
N LYS A 101 -13.61 2.87 -1.11
CA LYS A 101 -13.41 1.70 -1.96
C LYS A 101 -13.10 2.11 -3.40
N SER A 102 -13.73 3.15 -3.93
CA SER A 102 -13.41 3.70 -5.26
C SER A 102 -11.97 4.19 -5.34
N VAL A 103 -11.46 4.83 -4.28
CA VAL A 103 -10.05 5.25 -4.22
C VAL A 103 -9.11 4.05 -4.17
N TYR A 104 -9.43 3.02 -3.37
CA TYR A 104 -8.59 1.81 -3.30
C TYR A 104 -8.46 1.12 -4.65
N LEU A 105 -9.57 1.01 -5.39
CA LEU A 105 -9.59 0.39 -6.71
C LEU A 105 -8.80 1.22 -7.74
N TYR A 106 -8.98 2.54 -7.73
CA TYR A 106 -8.22 3.45 -8.61
C TYR A 106 -6.71 3.36 -8.38
N VAL A 107 -6.28 3.39 -7.12
CA VAL A 107 -4.87 3.26 -6.77
C VAL A 107 -4.33 1.91 -7.24
N ALA A 108 -5.06 0.83 -6.98
CA ALA A 108 -4.64 -0.51 -7.37
C ALA A 108 -4.56 -0.68 -8.90
N GLU A 109 -5.46 -0.05 -9.67
CA GLU A 109 -5.41 -0.09 -11.13
C GLU A 109 -4.25 0.73 -11.72
N THR A 110 -3.84 1.79 -11.02
CA THR A 110 -2.87 2.77 -11.56
C THR A 110 -1.42 2.45 -11.19
N ILE A 111 -1.16 1.86 -10.01
CA ILE A 111 0.21 1.50 -9.58
C ILE A 111 0.96 0.64 -10.62
N PRO A 112 0.37 -0.43 -11.21
CA PRO A 112 1.06 -1.23 -12.23
C PRO A 112 1.48 -0.44 -13.48
N LYS A 113 0.85 0.71 -13.73
CA LYS A 113 1.13 1.60 -14.88
C LYS A 113 2.28 2.59 -14.59
N LEU A 114 2.83 2.62 -13.37
CA LEU A 114 3.94 3.49 -13.01
C LEU A 114 5.22 3.09 -13.76
N LYS A 115 5.93 4.09 -14.32
CA LYS A 115 7.21 3.87 -15.00
C LYS A 115 8.23 3.14 -14.12
N THR A 116 8.24 3.43 -12.82
CA THR A 116 9.10 2.79 -11.83
C THR A 116 8.89 1.27 -11.75
N ARG A 117 7.67 0.77 -12.01
CA ARG A 117 7.37 -0.66 -12.09
C ARG A 117 7.64 -1.24 -13.46
N VAL A 118 7.33 -0.51 -14.52
CA VAL A 118 7.50 -0.95 -15.91
C VAL A 118 8.97 -1.11 -16.29
N HIS A 119 9.87 -0.27 -15.74
CA HIS A 119 11.31 -0.36 -16.00
C HIS A 119 12.08 -1.24 -15.00
N ALA A 120 11.48 -1.62 -13.86
CA ALA A 120 12.10 -2.51 -12.88
C ALA A 120 12.07 -4.01 -13.30
N SER A 121 11.29 -4.37 -14.32
CA SER A 121 11.26 -5.71 -14.90
C SER A 121 12.52 -6.06 -15.73
N GLY A 122 13.53 -5.19 -15.75
CA GLY A 122 14.85 -5.43 -16.35
C GLY A 122 15.87 -6.18 -15.47
N GLY A 123 15.50 -6.65 -14.27
CA GLY A 123 16.33 -7.59 -13.52
C GLY A 123 16.36 -7.35 -12.02
N ALA A 124 15.66 -8.21 -11.27
CA ALA A 124 16.03 -8.66 -9.93
C ALA A 124 15.10 -9.81 -9.54
N SER A 125 15.41 -11.01 -10.03
CA SER A 125 14.98 -12.25 -9.41
C SER A 125 15.61 -12.32 -8.01
N SER A 126 14.89 -11.89 -6.98
CA SER A 126 15.26 -12.21 -5.60
C SER A 126 14.98 -13.69 -5.34
N GLN A 127 16.03 -14.47 -5.62
CA GLN A 127 16.24 -15.87 -5.34
C GLN A 127 15.76 -16.22 -3.92
N GLN A 128 14.68 -17.00 -3.84
CA GLN A 128 14.33 -17.76 -2.66
C GLN A 128 14.82 -19.20 -2.89
N GLY A 129 15.98 -19.51 -2.32
CA GLY A 129 16.53 -20.87 -2.25
C GLY A 129 17.62 -20.81 -1.19
N GLY A 130 17.49 -21.45 -0.04
CA GLY A 130 16.92 -22.78 0.19
C GLY A 130 18.00 -23.50 0.98
N ASP A 131 17.87 -23.46 2.31
CA ASP A 131 18.68 -24.19 3.26
C ASP A 131 18.75 -25.67 2.83
N LYS A 132 19.95 -26.14 2.46
CA LYS A 132 20.24 -27.56 2.27
C LYS A 132 21.55 -27.90 2.94
N GLY A 133 21.40 -28.50 4.12
CA GLY A 133 22.47 -29.11 4.88
C GLY A 133 23.32 -30.09 4.06
N LYS A 134 24.63 -30.02 4.27
CA LYS A 134 25.60 -31.00 3.79
C LYS A 134 25.96 -31.94 4.93
N LYS A 135 25.48 -33.19 4.86
CA LYS A 135 25.95 -34.32 5.67
C LYS A 135 26.35 -35.48 4.74
N GLY A 136 27.61 -35.91 4.87
CA GLY A 136 28.19 -37.18 4.38
C GLY A 136 28.99 -37.11 3.07
N LYS A 137 30.02 -37.92 2.79
CA LYS A 137 30.93 -38.81 3.56
C LYS A 137 31.96 -39.36 2.51
N LYS A 138 33.24 -39.53 2.90
CA LYS A 138 34.37 -40.25 2.20
C LYS A 138 34.92 -39.59 0.91
N LYS A 139 36.21 -39.66 0.53
CA LYS A 139 37.26 -40.70 0.65
C LYS A 139 38.65 -40.03 0.51
N GLY A 140 39.68 -40.57 1.18
CA GLY A 140 40.96 -39.87 1.41
C GLY A 140 42.03 -39.92 0.31
N LYS A 141 43.17 -39.29 0.63
CA LYS A 141 44.52 -39.56 0.11
C LYS A 141 45.55 -38.85 0.99
N ARG A 142 46.67 -39.56 1.22
CA ARG A 142 47.88 -39.24 2.02
C ARG A 142 47.86 -39.81 3.43
#